data_AF-A0A9E2PSB0-F1
#
_entry.id   AF-A0A9E2PSB0-F1
#
_cell.length_a   1.000
_cell.length_b   1.000
_cell.length_c   1.000
_cell.angle_alpha   90.00
_cell.angle_beta   90.00
_cell.angle_gamma   90.00
#
_symmetry.space_group_name_H-M   'P 1'
#
loop_
_entity.id
_entity.type
_entity.pdbx_description
1 polymer ?
#
loop_
_entity_poly.entity_id
_entity_poly.type
_entity_poly.pdbx_seq_one_letter_code
_entity_poly.pdbx_strand_id
1 'polypeptide(L)' 'MSIESAKAFVEKMRRDAAFKKQILAAESAAKRQELIKSAGFDFERMHLDSLVSELTPEERDALMLL' A
#
# COMPACT_ATOMS: atom_id res chain seq x y z
N MET A 1 9.53 -4.43 9.35
CA MET A 1 9.37 -4.44 7.89
C MET A 1 9.30 -5.88 7.39
N SER A 2 8.17 -6.34 6.82
CA SER A 2 8.05 -7.71 6.30
C SER A 2 7.15 -7.81 5.06
N ILE A 3 7.31 -8.91 4.30
CA ILE A 3 6.47 -9.19 3.12
C ILE A 3 5.02 -9.50 3.50
N GLU A 4 4.77 -10.10 4.66
CA GLU A 4 3.43 -10.37 5.18
C GLU A 4 2.68 -9.06 5.45
N SER A 5 3.37 -8.05 5.97
CA SER A 5 2.78 -6.73 6.17
C SER A 5 2.42 -6.07 4.85
N ALA A 6 3.23 -6.23 3.80
CA ALA A 6 2.93 -5.73 2.46
C ALA A 6 1.69 -6.42 1.86
N LYS A 7 1.59 -7.75 1.99
CA LYS A 7 0.42 -8.53 1.55
C LYS A 7 -0.85 -8.09 2.28
N ALA A 8 -0.78 -7.94 3.60
CA ALA A 8 -1.91 -7.49 4.40
C ALA A 8 -2.36 -6.06 4.03
N PHE A 9 -1.41 -5.18 3.71
CA PHE A 9 -1.69 -3.84 3.23
C PHE A 9 -2.42 -3.86 1.87
N VAL A 10 -1.93 -4.63 0.91
CA VAL A 10 -2.59 -4.81 -0.40
C VAL A 10 -4.01 -5.34 -0.23
N GLU A 11 -4.21 -6.37 0.61
CA GLU A 11 -5.54 -6.91 0.90
C GLU A 11 -6.47 -5.88 1.55
N LYS A 12 -5.95 -5.02 2.45
CA LYS A 12 -6.75 -3.93 3.01
C LYS A 12 -7.11 -2.90 1.94
N MET A 13 -6.18 -2.53 1.06
CA MET A 13 -6.46 -1.62 -0.07
C MET A 13 -7.54 -2.17 -1.02
N ARG A 14 -7.65 -3.50 -1.15
CA ARG A 14 -8.69 -4.19 -1.94
C ARG A 14 -10.07 -4.14 -1.28
N ARG A 15 -10.12 -4.46 0.02
CA ARG A 15 -11.39 -4.66 0.75
C ARG A 15 -11.96 -3.38 1.36
N ASP A 16 -11.09 -2.41 1.63
CA ASP A 16 -11.43 -1.17 2.33
C ASP A 16 -11.23 0.02 1.40
N ALA A 17 -12.29 0.36 0.66
CA ALA A 17 -12.29 1.48 -0.27
C ALA A 17 -12.05 2.83 0.43
N ALA A 18 -12.49 2.97 1.69
CA ALA A 18 -12.27 4.20 2.46
C ALA A 18 -10.79 4.37 2.80
N PHE A 19 -10.13 3.30 3.27
CA PHE A 19 -8.70 3.29 3.49
C PHE A 19 -7.92 3.55 2.21
N LYS A 20 -8.27 2.88 1.10
CA LYS A 20 -7.66 3.13 -0.22
C LYS A 20 -7.78 4.60 -0.62
N LYS A 21 -8.98 5.17 -0.51
CA LYS A 21 -9.22 6.59 -0.83
C LYS A 21 -8.41 7.51 0.07
N GLN A 22 -8.31 7.22 1.37
CA GLN A 22 -7.51 8.01 2.32
C GLN A 22 -6.02 8.01 1.96
N ILE A 23 -5.46 6.84 1.63
CA ILE A 23 -4.06 6.73 1.19
C ILE A 23 -3.86 7.49 -0.12
N LEU A 24 -4.70 7.28 -1.13
CA LEU A 24 -4.54 7.92 -2.44
C LEU A 24 -4.80 9.44 -2.43
N ALA A 25 -5.63 9.93 -1.52
CA ALA A 25 -5.91 11.35 -1.37
C ALA A 25 -4.83 12.11 -0.58
N ALA A 26 -3.90 11.42 0.06
CA ALA A 26 -2.82 12.07 0.78
C ALA A 26 -1.90 12.83 -0.20
N GLU A 27 -1.55 14.07 0.17
CA GLU A 27 -0.86 15.04 -0.69
C GLU A 27 0.58 14.65 -1.08
N SER A 28 1.23 13.77 -0.32
CA SER A 28 2.62 13.40 -0.52
C SER A 28 2.89 11.94 -0.21
N ALA A 29 3.96 11.39 -0.80
CA ALA A 29 4.43 10.04 -0.50
C ALA A 29 4.77 9.89 0.99
N ALA A 30 5.40 10.90 1.61
CA ALA A 30 5.68 10.91 3.04
C ALA A 30 4.40 10.75 3.87
N LYS A 31 3.33 11.47 3.53
CA LYS A 31 2.06 11.35 4.25
C LYS A 31 1.39 10.00 4.04
N ARG A 32 1.50 9.41 2.84
CA ARG A 32 1.05 8.03 2.58
C ARG A 32 1.79 7.03 3.47
N GLN A 33 3.12 7.13 3.56
CA GLN A 33 3.93 6.28 4.42
C GLN A 33 3.57 6.41 5.90
N GLU A 34 3.31 7.63 6.39
CA GLU A 34 2.83 7.85 7.76
C GLU A 34 1.49 7.17 8.03
N LEU A 35 0.53 7.28 7.11
CA LEU A 35 -0.79 6.65 7.24
C LEU A 35 -0.69 5.11 7.21
N ILE A 36 0.17 4.57 6.34
CA ILE A 36 0.43 3.12 6.24
C ILE A 36 1.01 2.60 7.56
N LYS A 37 2.03 3.28 8.10
CA LYS A 37 2.64 2.94 9.40
C LYS A 37 1.67 3.09 10.56
N SER A 38 0.87 4.15 10.57
CA SER A 38 -0.16 4.40 11.59
C SER A 38 -1.27 3.34 11.58
N ALA A 39 -1.54 2.75 10.41
CA ALA A 39 -2.47 1.63 10.26
C ALA A 39 -1.85 0.27 10.64
N GLY A 40 -0.61 0.26 11.14
CA GLY A 40 0.08 -0.95 11.60
C GLY A 40 0.82 -1.71 10.51
N PHE A 41 0.96 -1.14 9.30
CA PHE A 41 1.71 -1.77 8.23
C PHE A 41 3.13 -1.21 8.16
N ASP A 42 4.10 -2.11 8.18
CA ASP A 42 5.51 -1.75 8.08
C ASP A 42 6.19 -2.69 7.09
N PHE A 43 6.56 -2.14 5.93
CA PHE A 43 7.22 -2.85 4.84
C PHE A 43 8.08 -1.88 4.03
N GLU A 44 9.13 -2.41 3.43
CA GLU A 44 9.93 -1.72 2.41
C GLU A 44 9.33 -1.86 1.01
N ARG A 45 9.75 -0.97 0.11
CA ARG A 45 9.34 -0.97 -1.30
C ARG A 45 9.57 -2.32 -1.99
N MET A 46 10.70 -2.97 -1.71
CA MET A 46 11.03 -4.28 -2.30
C MET A 46 9.98 -5.38 -2.00
N HIS A 47 9.27 -5.27 -0.87
CA HIS A 47 8.20 -6.20 -0.54
C HIS A 47 6.97 -5.99 -1.42
N LEU A 48 6.65 -4.75 -1.78
CA LEU A 48 5.58 -4.47 -2.75
C LEU A 48 5.99 -4.89 -4.16
N ASP A 49 7.24 -4.63 -4.53
CA ASP A 49 7.76 -5.02 -5.85
C ASP A 49 7.71 -6.55 -6.06
N SER A 50 7.91 -7.31 -4.99
CA SER A 50 7.77 -8.78 -4.98
C SER A 50 6.34 -9.27 -5.22
N LEU A 51 5.33 -8.40 -5.05
CA LEU A 51 3.92 -8.73 -5.25
C LEU A 51 3.40 -8.34 -6.63
N VAL A 52 4.19 -7.63 -7.46
CA VAL A 52 3.72 -7.02 -8.72
C VAL A 52 3.02 -8.00 -9.66
N SER A 53 3.50 -9.24 -9.75
CA SER A 53 2.90 -10.30 -10.57
C SER A 53 1.50 -10.72 -10.09
N GLU A 54 1.19 -10.56 -8.80
CA GLU A 54 -0.08 -10.91 -8.15
C GLU A 54 -1.09 -9.74 -8.14
N LEU A 55 -0.70 -8.58 -8.68
CA LEU A 55 -1.50 -7.36 -8.68
C LEU A 55 -2.14 -7.11 -10.04
N THR A 56 -3.34 -6.55 -10.01
CA THR A 56 -3.99 -5.94 -11.18
C THR A 56 -3.25 -4.66 -11.61
N PRO A 57 -3.38 -4.21 -12.87
CA PRO A 57 -2.79 -2.96 -13.32
C PRO A 57 -3.16 -1.77 -12.41
N GLU A 58 -4.42 -1.67 -12.00
CA GLU A 58 -4.92 -0.60 -11.14
C GLU A 58 -4.30 -0.62 -9.74
N GLU A 59 -3.99 -1.81 -9.22
CA GLU A 59 -3.28 -1.96 -7.95
C GLU A 59 -1.83 -1.56 -8.07
N ARG A 60 -1.15 -1.94 -9.15
CA ARG A 60 0.24 -1.53 -9.40
C ARG A 60 0.36 -0.02 -9.50
N ASP A 61 -0.53 0.62 -10.23
CA ASP A 61 -0.56 2.07 -10.37
C ASP A 61 -0.78 2.76 -9.02
N ALA A 62 -1.68 2.22 -8.19
CA ALA A 62 -1.89 2.72 -6.84
C ALA A 62 -0.64 2.58 -5.94
N LEU A 63 0.09 1.47 -6.05
CA LEU A 63 1.31 1.23 -5.29
C LEU A 63 2.50 2.09 -5.76
N MET A 64 2.56 2.45 -7.04
CA MET A 64 3.59 3.35 -7.59
C MET A 64 3.56 4.75 -6.97
N LEU A 65 2.40 5.15 -6.42
CA LEU A 65 2.24 6.43 -5.75
C LEU A 65 2.80 6.44 -4.33
N LEU A 66 3.05 5.29 -3.71
CA LEU A 66 3.53 5.16 -2.32
C LEU A 66 5.04 5.42 -2.18
#